data_AF-A0A349N5Q5-F1
#
_entry.id   AF-A0A349N5Q5-F1
#
_cell.length_a   1.000
_cell.length_b   1.000
_cell.length_c   1.000
_cell.angle_alpha   90.00
_cell.angle_beta   90.00
_cell.angle_gamma   90.00
#
_symmetry.space_group_name_H-M   'P 1'
#
loop_
_entity.id
_entity.type
_entity.pdbx_description
1 polymer ?
#
loop_
_entity_poly.entity_id
_entity_poly.type
_entity_poly.pdbx_seq_one_letter_code
_entity_poly.pdbx_strand_id
1 'polypeptide(L)'
;DIVLIHSDGEDLKILDQTDCLPTLLNMQEKGQIRAIGMSTKTVEGGLRAVESLDLVMATYNPSYTEDAPVIAAAHAANKGVLIKKALNSGHDALGTPKETAQNLRTVLAIPGVSSAIVGTINLEHLRDNVNAAI
;
A
#
# COMPACT_ATOMS: atom_id res chain seq x y z
N ASP A 1 -13.22 -6.33 -6.08
CA ASP A 1 -13.05 -6.50 -4.61
C ASP A 1 -12.76 -5.19 -3.91
N ILE A 2 -11.60 -4.58 -4.17
CA ILE A 2 -11.11 -3.40 -3.45
C ILE A 2 -11.03 -2.19 -4.38
N VAL A 3 -11.43 -1.01 -3.92
CA VAL A 3 -11.19 0.27 -4.62
C VAL A 3 -10.36 1.18 -3.72
N LEU A 4 -9.27 1.75 -4.26
CA LEU A 4 -8.42 2.69 -3.56
C LEU A 4 -8.57 4.09 -4.16
N ILE A 5 -8.79 5.09 -3.32
CA ILE A 5 -8.66 6.50 -3.68
C ILE A 5 -7.25 6.73 -4.23
N HIS A 6 -7.15 7.24 -5.45
CA HIS A 6 -5.88 7.49 -6.12
C HIS A 6 -5.46 8.95 -5.94
N SER A 7 -4.70 9.21 -4.87
CA SER A 7 -4.36 10.58 -4.47
C SER A 7 -3.45 11.29 -5.48
N ASP A 8 -3.63 12.60 -5.61
CA ASP A 8 -2.68 13.51 -6.26
C ASP A 8 -1.59 14.01 -5.29
N GLY A 9 -1.78 13.87 -3.97
CA GLY A 9 -0.90 14.37 -2.91
C GLY A 9 -1.67 15.16 -1.85
N GLU A 10 -2.86 15.66 -2.18
CA GLU A 10 -3.74 16.39 -1.28
C GLU A 10 -4.62 15.43 -0.47
N ASP A 11 -3.99 14.46 0.21
CA ASP A 11 -4.67 13.30 0.80
C ASP A 11 -5.85 13.70 1.72
N LEU A 12 -5.59 14.62 2.67
CA LEU A 12 -6.60 15.10 3.61
C LEU A 12 -7.75 15.83 2.92
N LYS A 13 -7.45 16.66 1.92
CA LYS A 13 -8.47 17.37 1.16
C LYS A 13 -9.41 16.40 0.46
N ILE A 14 -8.87 15.34 -0.15
CA ILE A 14 -9.69 14.33 -0.80
C ILE A 14 -10.59 13.61 0.21
N LEU A 15 -10.05 13.25 1.38
CA LEU A 15 -10.81 12.54 2.41
C LEU A 15 -11.89 13.41 3.08
N ASP A 16 -11.58 14.67 3.38
CA ASP A 16 -12.40 15.49 4.27
C ASP A 16 -13.19 16.59 3.55
N GLN A 17 -12.80 16.96 2.32
CA GLN A 17 -13.36 18.11 1.60
C GLN A 17 -13.93 17.77 0.21
N THR A 18 -13.94 16.50 -0.18
CA THR A 18 -14.57 16.05 -1.44
C THR A 18 -15.66 15.01 -1.18
N ASP A 19 -16.41 14.66 -2.22
CA ASP A 19 -17.42 13.61 -2.18
C ASP A 19 -16.85 12.20 -2.44
N CYS A 20 -15.53 12.05 -2.55
CA CYS A 20 -14.90 10.77 -2.89
C CYS A 20 -15.18 9.69 -1.83
N LEU A 21 -14.85 9.97 -0.56
CA LEU A 21 -15.10 9.04 0.55
C LEU A 21 -16.59 8.69 0.73
N PRO A 22 -17.54 9.65 0.85
CA PRO A 22 -18.95 9.30 1.02
C PRO A 22 -19.53 8.55 -0.18
N THR A 23 -19.04 8.81 -1.40
CA THR A 23 -19.43 8.05 -2.59
C THR A 23 -18.98 6.59 -2.48
N LEU A 24 -17.74 6.35 -2.09
CA LEU A 24 -17.19 4.99 -1.92
C LEU A 24 -17.91 4.22 -0.80
N LEU A 25 -18.22 4.88 0.32
CA LEU A 25 -19.02 4.28 1.41
C LEU A 25 -20.40 3.84 0.92
N ASN A 26 -21.12 4.71 0.20
CA ASN A 26 -22.42 4.37 -0.38
C ASN A 26 -22.33 3.22 -1.40
N MET A 27 -21.25 3.14 -2.18
CA MET A 27 -21.02 2.01 -3.10
C MET A 27 -20.72 0.70 -2.34
N GLN A 28 -20.02 0.77 -1.21
CA GLN A 28 -19.76 -0.37 -0.34
C GLN A 28 -21.04 -0.86 0.34
N GLU A 29 -21.87 0.04 0.87
CA GLU A 29 -23.18 -0.27 1.46
C GLU A 29 -24.13 -0.96 0.46
N LYS A 30 -24.07 -0.55 -0.82
CA LYS A 30 -24.80 -1.19 -1.92
C LYS A 30 -24.23 -2.55 -2.36
N GLY A 31 -23.12 -2.99 -1.76
CA GLY A 31 -22.44 -4.23 -2.12
C GLY A 31 -21.70 -4.20 -3.47
N GLN A 32 -21.50 -3.01 -4.06
CA GLN A 32 -20.81 -2.87 -5.34
C GLN A 32 -19.29 -2.99 -5.19
N ILE A 33 -18.76 -2.62 -4.03
CA ILE A 33 -17.35 -2.71 -3.65
C ILE A 33 -17.29 -3.43 -2.31
N ARG A 34 -16.32 -4.34 -2.12
CA ARG A 34 -16.20 -5.10 -0.87
C ARG A 34 -15.40 -4.35 0.19
N ALA A 35 -14.34 -3.68 -0.21
CA ALA A 35 -13.50 -2.88 0.67
C ALA A 35 -13.01 -1.61 -0.01
N ILE A 36 -12.84 -0.54 0.76
CA ILE A 36 -12.39 0.75 0.29
C ILE A 36 -11.12 1.17 1.03
N GLY A 37 -10.21 1.83 0.31
CA GLY A 37 -8.94 2.29 0.86
C GLY A 37 -8.39 3.50 0.13
N MET A 38 -7.15 3.86 0.44
CA MET A 38 -6.48 4.99 -0.22
C MET A 38 -5.02 4.67 -0.51
N SER A 39 -4.56 5.06 -1.70
CA SER A 39 -3.13 5.10 -2.03
C SER A 39 -2.60 6.48 -1.70
N THR A 40 -2.16 6.65 -0.46
CA THR A 40 -1.73 7.94 0.12
C THR A 40 -0.34 8.34 -0.35
N LYS A 41 -0.01 9.63 -0.19
CA LYS A 41 1.31 10.19 -0.44
C LYS A 41 1.88 10.95 0.77
N THR A 42 1.06 11.20 1.79
CA THR A 42 1.48 11.87 3.01
C THR A 42 1.20 10.98 4.23
N VAL A 43 2.05 11.10 5.25
CA VAL A 43 1.88 10.40 6.52
C VAL A 43 0.57 10.81 7.19
N GLU A 44 0.27 12.10 7.21
CA GLU A 44 -0.95 12.65 7.80
C GLU A 44 -2.21 12.12 7.09
N GLY A 45 -2.21 12.11 5.76
CA GLY A 45 -3.27 11.50 4.95
C GLY A 45 -3.42 10.01 5.19
N GLY A 46 -2.31 9.28 5.32
CA GLY A 46 -2.28 7.87 5.70
C GLY A 46 -2.93 7.59 7.04
N LEU A 47 -2.59 8.36 8.07
CA LEU A 47 -3.16 8.22 9.41
C LEU A 47 -4.67 8.51 9.39
N ARG A 48 -5.08 9.59 8.71
CA ARG A 48 -6.50 9.91 8.53
C ARG A 48 -7.26 8.81 7.78
N ALA A 49 -6.66 8.24 6.74
CA ALA A 49 -7.24 7.14 5.98
C ALA A 49 -7.48 5.89 6.86
N VAL A 50 -6.56 5.55 7.76
CA VAL A 50 -6.70 4.40 8.69
C VAL A 50 -7.95 4.52 9.57
N GLU A 51 -8.34 5.73 9.95
CA GLU A 51 -9.50 5.96 10.81
C GLU A 51 -10.84 5.63 10.13
N SER A 52 -10.93 5.78 8.80
CA SER A 52 -12.22 5.72 8.08
C SER A 52 -12.29 4.66 6.96
N LEU A 53 -11.17 4.04 6.60
CA LEU A 53 -11.11 3.08 5.49
C LEU A 53 -10.80 1.66 5.99
N ASP A 54 -10.97 0.67 5.12
CA ASP A 54 -10.66 -0.74 5.41
C ASP A 54 -9.17 -1.04 5.30
N LEU A 55 -8.46 -0.29 4.46
CA LEU A 55 -7.05 -0.48 4.19
C LEU A 55 -6.37 0.78 3.65
N VAL A 56 -5.04 0.77 3.71
CA VAL A 56 -4.17 1.79 3.11
C VAL A 56 -3.13 1.16 2.20
N MET A 57 -2.77 1.88 1.13
CA MET A 57 -1.62 1.55 0.30
C MET A 57 -0.49 2.56 0.55
N ALA A 58 0.48 2.15 1.36
CA ALA A 58 1.63 2.93 1.81
C ALA A 58 2.87 2.67 0.94
N THR A 59 3.78 3.65 0.88
CA THR A 59 5.09 3.48 0.26
C THR A 59 6.10 3.01 1.29
N TYR A 60 6.76 1.89 1.04
CA TYR A 60 7.88 1.46 1.89
C TYR A 60 8.93 0.71 1.08
N ASN A 61 10.19 1.12 1.20
CA ASN A 61 11.38 0.45 0.67
C ASN A 61 12.64 0.96 1.42
N PRO A 62 13.83 0.40 1.20
CA PRO A 62 15.04 0.82 1.94
C PRO A 62 15.38 2.32 1.82
N SER A 63 14.95 2.97 0.74
CA SER A 63 15.18 4.41 0.52
C SER A 63 14.05 5.32 1.01
N TYR A 64 12.89 4.75 1.38
CA TYR A 64 11.73 5.50 1.85
C TYR A 64 10.97 4.72 2.92
N THR A 65 11.05 5.20 4.16
CA THR A 65 10.45 4.56 5.34
C THR A 65 9.48 5.48 6.10
N GLU A 66 9.20 6.67 5.57
CA GLU A 66 8.41 7.70 6.27
C GLU A 66 6.97 7.27 6.55
N ASP A 67 6.38 6.37 5.72
CA ASP A 67 5.04 5.83 5.95
C ASP A 67 5.00 4.72 7.03
N ALA A 68 6.12 4.38 7.69
CA ALA A 68 6.14 3.39 8.77
C ALA A 68 5.09 3.64 9.88
N PRO A 69 4.83 4.89 10.33
CA PRO A 69 3.77 5.18 11.29
C PRO A 69 2.38 4.82 10.78
N VAL A 70 2.11 4.97 9.48
CA VAL A 70 0.83 4.60 8.85
C VAL A 70 0.63 3.09 8.88
N ILE A 71 1.69 2.32 8.57
CA ILE A 71 1.67 0.85 8.63
C ILE A 71 1.39 0.37 10.06
N ALA A 72 2.08 0.96 11.04
CA ALA A 72 1.89 0.63 12.45
C ALA A 72 0.47 0.98 12.95
N ALA A 73 -0.05 2.15 12.57
CA ALA A 73 -1.41 2.55 12.92
C ALA A 73 -2.46 1.64 12.30
N ALA A 74 -2.30 1.28 11.02
CA ALA A 74 -3.18 0.32 10.34
C ALA A 74 -3.16 -1.05 11.03
N HIS A 75 -1.98 -1.54 11.40
CA HIS A 75 -1.84 -2.79 12.13
C HIS A 75 -2.58 -2.76 13.48
N ALA A 76 -2.36 -1.71 14.27
CA ALA A 76 -3.01 -1.54 15.58
C ALA A 76 -4.55 -1.43 15.46
N ALA A 77 -5.04 -0.86 14.36
CA ALA A 77 -6.47 -0.72 14.07
C ALA A 77 -7.09 -1.93 13.33
N ASN A 78 -6.33 -3.03 13.13
CA ASN A 78 -6.75 -4.21 12.36
C ASN A 78 -7.21 -3.87 10.92
N LYS A 79 -6.51 -2.93 10.27
CA LYS A 79 -6.74 -2.53 8.87
C LYS A 79 -5.75 -3.23 7.94
N GLY A 80 -6.16 -3.40 6.67
CA GLY A 80 -5.27 -3.96 5.65
C GLY A 80 -4.15 -2.99 5.28
N VAL A 81 -2.98 -3.53 4.92
CA VAL A 81 -1.85 -2.74 4.42
C VAL A 81 -1.33 -3.34 3.12
N LEU A 82 -1.37 -2.55 2.06
CA LEU A 82 -0.70 -2.84 0.80
C LEU A 82 0.56 -1.98 0.69
N ILE A 83 1.69 -2.56 0.34
CA ILE A 83 2.89 -1.79 0.06
C ILE A 83 3.04 -1.56 -1.43
N LYS A 84 3.16 -0.29 -1.83
CA LYS A 84 3.60 0.10 -3.18
C LYS A 84 5.09 0.44 -3.17
N LYS A 85 5.71 0.29 -4.33
CA LYS A 85 7.14 0.60 -4.56
C LYS A 85 8.09 -0.12 -3.59
N ALA A 86 7.78 -1.37 -3.22
CA ALA A 86 8.66 -2.21 -2.40
C ALA A 86 10.08 -2.37 -2.99
N LEU A 87 10.20 -2.30 -4.32
CA LEU A 87 11.45 -2.31 -5.07
C LEU A 87 11.80 -0.95 -5.68
N ASN A 88 11.39 0.14 -5.02
CA ASN A 88 11.70 1.52 -5.40
C ASN A 88 11.43 1.84 -6.88
N SER A 89 10.26 1.45 -7.39
CA SER A 89 9.88 1.62 -8.81
C SER A 89 10.85 0.96 -9.81
N GLY A 90 11.54 -0.11 -9.39
CA GLY A 90 12.47 -0.88 -10.22
C GLY A 90 13.94 -0.53 -10.00
N HIS A 91 14.27 0.58 -9.33
CA HIS A 91 15.67 0.95 -9.07
C HIS A 91 16.39 -0.11 -8.22
N ASP A 92 15.68 -0.70 -7.25
CA ASP A 92 16.23 -1.75 -6.39
C ASP A 92 16.21 -3.14 -7.05
N ALA A 93 15.71 -3.23 -8.29
CA ALA A 93 15.75 -4.43 -9.12
C ALA A 93 16.93 -4.44 -10.12
N LEU A 94 17.72 -3.35 -10.16
CA LEU A 94 18.94 -3.25 -10.99
C LEU A 94 20.18 -3.87 -10.33
N GLY A 95 20.08 -4.18 -9.03
CA GLY A 95 21.11 -4.90 -8.29
C GLY A 95 21.12 -6.39 -8.60
N THR A 96 21.65 -7.18 -7.66
CA THR A 96 21.61 -8.64 -7.76
C THR A 96 20.21 -9.17 -7.42
N PRO A 97 19.79 -10.32 -8.00
CA PRO A 97 18.53 -10.97 -7.62
C PRO A 97 18.41 -11.24 -6.10
N LYS A 98 19.55 -11.46 -5.44
CA LYS A 98 19.63 -11.67 -3.99
C LYS A 98 19.23 -10.41 -3.21
N GLU A 99 19.68 -9.23 -3.65
CA GLU A 99 19.35 -7.94 -3.01
C GLU A 99 17.87 -7.61 -3.22
N THR A 100 17.36 -7.77 -4.44
CA THR A 100 15.94 -7.58 -4.75
C THR A 100 15.05 -8.48 -3.90
N ALA A 101 15.40 -9.77 -3.79
CA ALA A 101 14.68 -10.71 -2.94
C ALA A 101 14.76 -10.33 -1.44
N GLN A 102 15.90 -9.81 -0.98
CA GLN A 102 16.05 -9.37 0.40
C GLN A 102 15.20 -8.14 0.72
N ASN A 103 15.08 -7.20 -0.21
CA ASN A 103 14.23 -6.02 -0.06
C ASN A 103 12.76 -6.43 0.05
N LEU A 104 12.28 -7.32 -0.82
CA LEU A 104 10.91 -7.86 -0.71
C LEU A 104 10.67 -8.57 0.62
N ARG A 105 11.57 -9.45 1.06
CA ARG A 105 11.46 -10.12 2.37
C ARG A 105 11.37 -9.12 3.51
N THR A 106 12.18 -8.06 3.46
CA THR A 106 12.20 -7.03 4.50
C THR A 106 10.86 -6.30 4.58
N VAL A 107 10.28 -5.94 3.44
CA VAL A 107 8.96 -5.31 3.38
C VAL A 107 7.87 -6.24 3.91
N LEU A 108 7.86 -7.49 3.48
CA LEU A 108 6.85 -8.48 3.87
C LEU A 108 6.95 -8.89 5.35
N ALA A 109 8.12 -8.75 5.96
CA ALA A 109 8.33 -9.06 7.38
C ALA A 109 7.81 -7.96 8.33
N ILE A 110 7.38 -6.80 7.82
CA ILE A 110 6.87 -5.71 8.65
C ILE A 110 5.50 -6.10 9.23
N PRO A 111 5.31 -6.06 10.56
CA PRO A 111 4.01 -6.31 11.17
C PRO A 111 2.91 -5.42 10.58
N GLY A 112 1.80 -6.03 10.18
CA GLY A 112 0.66 -5.36 9.55
C GLY A 112 0.66 -5.36 8.03
N VAL A 113 1.82 -5.55 7.37
CA VAL A 113 1.86 -5.67 5.90
C VAL A 113 1.10 -6.91 5.46
N SER A 114 0.04 -6.70 4.69
CA SER A 114 -0.80 -7.79 4.16
C SER A 114 -0.28 -8.28 2.81
N SER A 115 0.24 -7.38 1.98
CA SER A 115 0.80 -7.70 0.67
C SER A 115 1.70 -6.58 0.15
N ALA A 116 2.64 -6.92 -0.75
CA ALA A 116 3.42 -5.97 -1.51
C ALA A 116 3.06 -6.06 -3.00
N ILE A 117 2.75 -4.92 -3.61
CA ILE A 117 2.44 -4.83 -5.04
C ILE A 117 3.74 -4.62 -5.82
N VAL A 118 4.12 -5.64 -6.58
CA VAL A 118 5.34 -5.64 -7.39
C VAL A 118 4.96 -5.68 -8.87
N GLY A 119 5.28 -4.61 -9.59
CA GLY A 119 5.06 -4.53 -11.03
C GLY A 119 6.19 -5.22 -11.80
N THR A 120 5.86 -6.22 -12.61
CA THR A 120 6.77 -6.81 -13.59
C THR A 120 5.98 -7.39 -14.76
N ILE A 121 6.55 -7.29 -15.96
CA ILE A 121 6.08 -8.00 -17.16
C ILE A 121 7.02 -9.13 -17.59
N ASN A 122 8.16 -9.27 -16.90
CA ASN A 122 9.13 -10.33 -17.13
C ASN A 122 8.77 -11.55 -16.26
N LEU A 123 8.63 -12.71 -16.92
CA LEU A 123 8.25 -13.97 -16.29
C LEU A 123 9.29 -14.49 -15.28
N GLU A 124 10.58 -14.30 -15.54
CA GLU A 124 11.64 -14.69 -14.62
C GLU A 124 11.61 -13.81 -13.38
N HIS A 125 11.50 -12.49 -13.56
CA HIS A 125 11.35 -11.57 -12.43
C HIS A 125 10.10 -11.91 -11.58
N LEU A 126 8.98 -12.29 -12.21
CA LEU A 126 7.79 -12.70 -11.48
C LEU A 126 8.07 -13.95 -10.62
N ARG A 127 8.73 -14.95 -11.18
CA ARG A 127 9.11 -16.18 -10.45
C ARG A 127 10.04 -15.86 -9.28
N ASP A 128 11.04 -15.01 -9.51
CA ASP A 128 12.00 -14.62 -8.47
C ASP A 128 11.32 -13.84 -7.34
N ASN A 129 10.40 -12.93 -7.67
CA ASN A 129 9.61 -12.18 -6.68
C ASN A 129 8.71 -13.10 -5.86
N VAL A 130 8.08 -14.12 -6.49
CA VAL A 130 7.27 -15.12 -5.79
C VAL A 130 8.15 -15.97 -4.86
N ASN A 131 9.29 -16.45 -5.34
CA ASN A 131 10.25 -17.22 -4.54
C ASN A 131 10.79 -16.43 -3.34
N ALA A 132 10.87 -15.10 -3.45
CA ALA A 132 11.28 -14.25 -2.34
C ALA A 132 10.19 -14.06 -1.26
N ALA A 133 8.93 -14.32 -1.60
CA ALA A 133 7.76 -14.05 -0.74
C ALA A 133 7.20 -15.29 -0.02
N ILE A 134 7.75 -16.48 -0.29
CA ILE A 134 7.42 -17.76 0.37
C ILE A 134 8.46 -18.13 1.42
#